data_AF-A0A925A0W1-F1
#
_entry.id   AF-A0A925A0W1-F1
#
_cell.length_a   1.000
_cell.length_b   1.000
_cell.length_c   1.000
_cell.angle_alpha   90.00
_cell.angle_beta   90.00
_cell.angle_gamma   90.00
#
_symmetry.space_group_name_H-M   'P 1'
#
loop_
_entity.id
_entity.type
_entity.pdbx_description
1 polymer ?
#
loop_
_entity_poly.entity_id
_entity_poly.type
_entity_poly.pdbx_seq_one_letter_code
_entity_poly.pdbx_strand_id
1 'polypeptide(L)'
;LPVVNSPALIQLESSASTIPSASVDNIPLHFSQNTLQSFRWTAEYWPTKAGWQKISSGNKDIFWYVFEEKDWQSVRASQKIQNTAKFINTNRNVPLQTGKDIRTYTYTIPAIYFFILFLVACSYLWIERKLI
;
A
#
# COMPACT_ATOMS: atom_id res chain seq x y z
N LEU A 1 9.64 16.67 -9.27
CA LEU A 1 10.46 17.75 -8.68
C LEU A 1 10.31 17.66 -7.18
N PRO A 2 11.41 17.69 -6.41
CA PRO A 2 11.34 17.72 -4.94
C PRO A 2 10.78 19.04 -4.44
N VAL A 3 9.81 18.97 -3.53
CA VAL A 3 9.14 20.14 -2.96
C VAL A 3 9.06 19.96 -1.46
N VAL A 4 9.06 21.07 -0.73
CA VAL A 4 8.78 21.08 0.71
C VAL A 4 7.51 20.30 1.03
N ASN A 5 7.53 19.55 2.15
CA ASN A 5 6.43 18.72 2.65
C ASN A 5 5.92 17.66 1.67
N SER A 6 6.75 17.28 0.68
CA SER A 6 6.45 16.19 -0.25
C SER A 6 7.58 15.18 -0.27
N PRO A 7 7.30 13.88 -0.44
CA PRO A 7 8.33 12.86 -0.40
C PRO A 7 9.30 13.02 -1.57
N ALA A 8 10.59 13.02 -1.25
CA ALA A 8 11.68 12.99 -2.20
C ALA A 8 12.34 11.61 -2.16
N LEU A 9 12.41 10.96 -3.31
CA LEU A 9 13.11 9.69 -3.47
C LEU A 9 14.60 9.96 -3.69
N ILE A 10 15.42 9.43 -2.80
CA ILE A 10 16.88 9.47 -2.89
C ILE A 10 17.34 8.09 -3.32
N GLN A 11 17.98 8.01 -4.49
CA GLN A 11 18.58 6.77 -4.99
C GLN A 11 20.09 6.82 -4.82
N LEU A 12 20.65 5.76 -4.24
CA LEU A 12 22.07 5.59 -4.07
C LEU A 12 22.50 4.26 -4.70
N GLU A 13 23.60 4.30 -5.43
CA GLU A 13 24.20 3.12 -6.04
C GLU A 13 25.50 2.81 -5.31
N SER A 14 25.56 1.65 -4.68
CA SER A 14 26.71 1.17 -3.93
C SER A 14 26.95 -0.29 -4.25
N SER A 15 28.19 -0.62 -4.61
CA SER A 15 28.64 -2.00 -4.82
C SER A 15 28.86 -2.77 -3.51
N ALA A 16 28.73 -2.09 -2.35
CA ALA A 16 28.87 -2.73 -1.05
C ALA A 16 27.66 -3.62 -0.75
N SER A 17 27.91 -4.79 -0.18
CA SER A 17 26.88 -5.73 0.30
C SER A 17 26.21 -5.29 1.60
N THR A 18 26.60 -4.14 2.15
CA THR A 18 26.10 -3.56 3.39
C THR A 18 25.18 -2.37 3.11
N ILE A 19 24.24 -2.13 4.03
CA ILE A 19 23.31 -1.01 3.93
C ILE A 19 24.11 0.31 3.93
N PRO A 20 23.95 1.17 2.91
CA PRO A 20 24.68 2.43 2.86
C PRO A 20 24.21 3.37 3.96
N SER A 21 25.16 4.06 4.59
CA SER A 21 24.88 5.14 5.52
C SER A 21 24.94 6.49 4.78
N ALA A 22 23.85 7.25 4.87
CA ALA A 22 23.82 8.63 4.42
C ALA A 22 22.89 9.44 5.31
N SER A 23 23.10 10.75 5.36
CA SER A 23 22.24 11.69 6.06
C SER A 23 21.93 12.92 5.21
N VAL A 24 20.74 13.50 5.41
CA VAL A 24 20.37 14.82 4.87
C VAL A 24 20.32 15.79 6.02
N ASP A 25 21.13 16.85 5.99
CA ASP A 25 21.18 17.85 7.07
C ASP A 25 21.29 17.21 8.47
N ASN A 26 22.17 16.22 8.62
CA ASN A 26 22.39 15.39 9.82
C ASN A 26 21.25 14.44 10.22
N ILE A 27 20.17 14.33 9.43
CA ILE A 27 19.09 13.36 9.64
C ILE A 27 19.46 12.06 8.90
N PRO A 28 19.59 10.91 9.60
CA PRO A 28 19.94 9.65 8.94
C PRO A 28 18.85 9.20 7.97
N LEU A 29 19.27 8.73 6.80
CA LEU A 29 18.38 8.13 5.81
C LEU A 29 18.29 6.61 6.03
N HIS A 30 17.08 6.09 5.94
CA HIS A 30 16.82 4.65 5.98
C HIS A 30 16.64 4.12 4.55
N PHE A 31 17.61 3.33 4.09
CA PHE A 31 17.60 2.77 2.75
C PHE A 31 16.94 1.41 2.69
N SER A 32 16.16 1.19 1.63
CA SER A 32 15.66 -0.11 1.21
C SER A 32 16.39 -0.57 -0.05
N GLN A 33 16.77 -1.85 -0.11
CA GLN A 33 17.45 -2.43 -1.26
C GLN A 33 16.45 -2.77 -2.36
N ASN A 34 16.80 -2.50 -3.62
CA ASN A 34 16.00 -2.94 -4.75
C ASN A 34 16.10 -4.47 -4.93
N THR A 35 14.97 -5.15 -5.08
CA THR A 35 14.90 -6.62 -5.21
C THR A 35 15.49 -7.17 -6.51
N LEU A 36 15.49 -6.37 -7.58
CA LEU A 36 16.03 -6.76 -8.89
C LEU A 36 17.49 -6.31 -9.08
N GLN A 37 17.94 -5.30 -8.32
CA GLN A 37 19.24 -4.67 -8.49
C GLN A 37 19.90 -4.46 -7.12
N SER A 38 20.68 -5.44 -6.67
CA SER A 38 21.27 -5.46 -5.32
C SER A 38 22.22 -4.29 -5.02
N PHE A 39 22.77 -3.63 -6.04
CA PHE A 39 23.61 -2.44 -5.86
C PHE A 39 22.81 -1.13 -5.73
N ARG A 40 21.48 -1.18 -5.93
CA ARG A 40 20.61 -0.01 -5.90
C ARG A 40 19.83 0.06 -4.61
N TRP A 41 19.93 1.22 -3.96
CA TRP A 41 19.31 1.52 -2.68
C TRP A 41 18.44 2.75 -2.82
N THR A 42 17.27 2.75 -2.18
CA THR A 42 16.31 3.87 -2.21
C THR A 42 15.91 4.26 -0.81
N ALA A 43 15.92 5.56 -0.51
CA ALA A 43 15.38 6.13 0.72
C ALA A 43 14.36 7.21 0.38
N GLU A 44 13.38 7.38 1.27
CA GLU A 44 12.39 8.44 1.17
C GLU A 44 12.69 9.50 2.22
N TYR A 45 12.78 10.76 1.79
CA TYR A 45 13.04 11.90 2.66
C TYR A 45 11.98 12.97 2.49
N TRP A 46 11.57 13.57 3.60
CA TRP A 46 10.54 14.61 3.65
C TRP A 46 11.18 15.95 3.99
N PRO A 47 11.56 16.76 3.00
CA PRO A 47 12.18 18.06 3.24
C PRO A 47 11.18 19.04 3.86
N THR A 48 11.57 19.69 4.94
CA THR A 48 10.74 20.67 5.67
C THR A 48 11.04 22.12 5.27
N LYS A 49 12.14 22.36 4.55
CA LYS A 49 12.59 23.69 4.13
C LYS A 49 12.94 23.67 2.64
N ALA A 50 12.66 24.78 1.96
CA ALA A 50 13.08 25.01 0.60
C ALA A 50 14.55 25.45 0.57
N GLY A 51 15.22 25.20 -0.55
CA GLY A 51 16.60 25.59 -0.79
C GLY A 51 17.53 24.42 -1.04
N TRP A 52 18.83 24.70 -0.96
CA TRP A 52 19.87 23.69 -1.09
C TRP A 52 19.89 22.78 0.13
N GLN A 53 19.84 21.49 -0.13
CA GLN A 53 19.93 20.40 0.83
C GLN A 53 21.21 19.62 0.56
N LYS A 54 21.84 19.12 1.62
CA LYS A 54 23.10 18.37 1.49
C LYS A 54 22.90 16.93 1.94
N ILE A 55 23.21 15.99 1.07
CA ILE A 55 23.33 14.56 1.37
C ILE A 55 24.80 14.26 1.66
N SER A 56 25.10 13.78 2.85
CA SER A 56 26.44 13.32 3.22
C SER A 56 26.45 11.80 3.30
N SER A 57 27.33 11.15 2.54
CA SER A 57 27.56 9.70 2.58
C SER A 57 29.06 9.40 2.58
N GLY A 58 29.57 8.95 3.73
CA GLY A 58 31.00 8.81 3.96
C GLY A 58 31.74 10.13 3.70
N ASN A 59 32.67 10.13 2.74
CA ASN A 59 33.46 11.31 2.35
C ASN A 59 32.88 12.09 1.15
N LYS A 60 31.65 11.79 0.73
CA LYS A 60 31.01 12.46 -0.41
C LYS A 60 29.81 13.28 0.05
N ASP A 61 29.81 14.54 -0.36
CA ASP A 61 28.68 15.46 -0.20
C ASP A 61 28.03 15.70 -1.57
N ILE A 62 26.71 15.49 -1.64
CA ILE A 62 25.89 15.71 -2.83
C ILE A 62 24.85 16.78 -2.49
N PHE A 63 24.74 17.79 -3.35
CA PHE A 63 23.79 18.88 -3.16
C PHE A 63 22.61 18.72 -4.11
N TRP A 64 21.43 19.05 -3.60
CA TRP A 64 20.18 19.02 -4.37
C TRP A 64 19.28 20.16 -3.90
N TYR A 65 18.37 20.59 -4.77
CA TYR A 65 17.52 21.74 -4.48
C TYR A 65 16.07 21.31 -4.25
N VAL A 66 15.49 21.80 -3.16
CA VAL A 66 14.08 21.62 -2.82
C VAL A 66 13.34 22.92 -3.13
N PHE A 67 12.31 22.82 -3.96
CA PHE A 67 11.49 23.96 -4.37
C PHE A 67 10.43 24.29 -3.32
N GLU A 68 9.97 25.55 -3.31
CA GLU A 68 8.83 25.95 -2.50
C GLU A 68 7.52 25.33 -3.03
N GLU A 69 6.49 25.32 -2.19
CA GLU A 69 5.19 24.77 -2.58
C GLU A 69 4.53 25.54 -3.74
N LYS A 70 4.80 26.86 -3.80
CA LYS A 70 4.28 27.77 -4.83
C LYS A 70 5.08 27.74 -6.13
N ASP A 71 6.26 27.13 -6.13
CA ASP A 71 7.07 27.03 -7.31
C ASP A 71 6.52 25.96 -8.27
N TRP A 72 6.61 26.23 -9.57
CA TRP A 72 6.32 25.26 -10.64
C TRP A 72 4.93 24.61 -10.57
N GLN A 73 3.93 25.33 -10.04
CA GLN A 73 2.56 24.82 -9.87
C GLN A 73 1.96 24.29 -11.18
N SER A 74 2.10 25.04 -12.28
CA SER A 74 1.57 24.64 -13.60
C SER A 74 2.21 23.36 -14.13
N VAL A 75 3.55 23.25 -14.03
CA VAL A 75 4.28 22.05 -14.46
C VAL A 75 3.86 20.84 -13.63
N ARG A 76 3.73 21.01 -12.31
CA ARG A 76 3.25 19.95 -11.42
C ARG A 76 1.81 19.53 -11.71
N ALA A 77 0.92 20.49 -11.98
CA ALA A 77 -0.47 20.21 -12.31
C ALA A 77 -0.56 19.38 -13.60
N SER A 78 0.20 19.78 -14.63
CA SER A 78 0.32 19.03 -15.88
C SER A 78 0.85 17.60 -15.63
N GLN A 79 1.93 17.45 -14.84
CA GLN A 79 2.48 16.14 -14.49
C GLN A 79 1.48 15.26 -13.74
N LYS A 80 0.70 15.82 -12.81
CA LYS A 80 -0.35 15.08 -12.09
C LYS A 80 -1.41 14.56 -13.05
N ILE A 81 -1.91 15.40 -13.96
CA ILE A 81 -2.91 15.02 -14.97
C ILE A 81 -2.35 13.88 -15.84
N GLN A 82 -1.12 13.98 -16.31
CA GLN A 82 -0.47 12.94 -17.12
C GLN A 82 -0.30 11.63 -16.35
N ASN A 83 0.15 11.70 -15.09
CA ASN A 83 0.33 10.53 -14.23
C ASN A 83 -1.00 9.83 -13.96
N THR A 84 -2.06 10.59 -13.68
CA THR A 84 -3.42 10.05 -13.50
C THR A 84 -3.92 9.39 -14.78
N ALA A 85 -3.77 10.03 -15.94
CA ALA A 85 -4.18 9.46 -17.22
C ALA A 85 -3.42 8.15 -17.52
N LYS A 86 -2.10 8.11 -17.26
CA LYS A 86 -1.28 6.90 -17.41
C LYS A 86 -1.74 5.80 -16.46
N PHE A 87 -1.98 6.13 -15.19
CA PHE A 87 -2.47 5.18 -14.19
C PHE A 87 -3.82 4.58 -14.59
N ILE A 88 -4.77 5.40 -15.06
CA ILE A 88 -6.07 4.92 -15.55
C ILE A 88 -5.89 3.98 -16.74
N ASN A 89 -5.04 4.33 -17.71
CA ASN A 89 -4.82 3.50 -18.89
C ASN A 89 -4.15 2.15 -18.54
N THR A 90 -3.20 2.13 -17.62
CA THR A 90 -2.53 0.89 -17.17
C THR A 90 -3.46 0.01 -16.32
N ASN A 91 -4.33 0.62 -15.50
CA ASN A 91 -5.24 -0.11 -14.60
C ASN A 91 -6.67 -0.26 -15.17
N ARG A 92 -6.90 0.14 -16.42
CA ARG A 92 -8.21 0.04 -17.09
C ARG A 92 -8.73 -1.39 -17.20
N ASN A 93 -7.82 -2.37 -17.14
CA ASN A 93 -8.11 -3.79 -17.17
C ASN A 93 -8.21 -4.43 -15.78
N VAL A 94 -8.19 -3.67 -14.69
CA VAL A 94 -8.71 -4.19 -13.43
C VAL A 94 -10.22 -4.28 -13.66
N PRO A 95 -10.82 -5.49 -13.74
CA PRO A 95 -12.26 -5.58 -13.80
C PRO A 95 -12.75 -4.83 -12.59
N LEU A 96 -13.47 -3.73 -12.82
CA LEU A 96 -14.29 -3.13 -11.80
C LEU A 96 -15.06 -4.32 -11.22
N GLN A 97 -14.85 -4.63 -9.94
CA GLN A 97 -15.83 -5.42 -9.20
C GLN A 97 -17.08 -4.53 -8.98
N THR A 98 -17.58 -3.92 -10.05
CA THR A 98 -18.92 -3.39 -10.19
C THR A 98 -19.80 -4.61 -10.23
N GLY A 99 -20.32 -4.96 -9.06
CA GLY A 99 -21.05 -6.20 -8.85
C GLY A 99 -20.19 -7.24 -8.14
N LYS A 100 -19.83 -6.96 -6.88
CA LYS A 100 -20.03 -8.02 -5.89
C LYS A 100 -21.52 -8.30 -5.95
N ASP A 101 -21.94 -9.23 -6.81
CA ASP A 101 -23.30 -9.74 -6.83
C ASP A 101 -23.61 -10.08 -5.37
N ILE A 102 -24.40 -9.25 -4.71
CA ILE A 102 -25.00 -9.62 -3.44
C ILE A 102 -26.06 -10.63 -3.87
N ARG A 103 -25.63 -11.86 -4.15
CA ARG A 103 -26.51 -12.99 -4.36
C ARG A 103 -27.13 -13.23 -3.00
N THR A 104 -28.26 -12.59 -2.76
CA THR A 104 -29.15 -12.96 -1.67
C THR A 104 -29.64 -14.36 -1.98
N TYR A 105 -28.93 -15.36 -1.46
CA TYR A 105 -29.35 -16.74 -1.56
C TYR A 105 -30.53 -16.95 -0.62
N THR A 106 -31.74 -16.87 -1.17
CA THR A 106 -32.95 -17.34 -0.47
C THR A 106 -32.93 -18.85 -0.50
N TYR A 107 -32.32 -19.47 0.51
CA TYR A 107 -32.41 -20.91 0.71
C TYR A 107 -33.81 -21.26 1.22
N THR A 108 -34.64 -21.87 0.37
CA THR A 108 -35.89 -22.51 0.80
C THR A 108 -35.53 -23.73 1.64
N ILE A 109 -35.67 -23.63 2.95
CA ILE A 109 -35.45 -24.75 3.86
C ILE A 109 -36.58 -25.76 3.64
N PRO A 110 -36.28 -27.01 3.23
CA PRO A 110 -37.30 -28.04 3.05
C PRO A 110 -38.00 -28.38 4.37
N ALA A 111 -39.32 -28.53 4.34
CA ALA A 111 -40.13 -28.83 5.55
C ALA A 111 -39.74 -30.15 6.25
N ILE A 112 -39.04 -31.06 5.57
CA ILE A 112 -38.60 -32.35 6.12
C ILE A 112 -37.65 -32.19 7.32
N TYR A 113 -36.83 -31.14 7.35
CA TYR A 113 -35.91 -30.90 8.47
C TYR A 113 -36.66 -30.63 9.78
N PHE A 114 -37.77 -29.90 9.71
CA PHE A 114 -38.64 -29.67 10.86
C PHE A 114 -39.29 -30.97 11.33
N PHE A 115 -39.74 -31.80 10.38
CA PHE A 115 -40.37 -33.08 10.69
C PHE A 115 -39.41 -34.07 11.37
N ILE A 116 -38.16 -34.16 10.90
CA ILE A 116 -37.14 -35.02 11.52
C ILE A 116 -36.86 -34.58 12.95
N LEU A 117 -36.71 -33.27 13.19
CA LEU A 117 -36.46 -32.72 14.52
C LEU A 117 -37.62 -33.03 15.48
N PHE A 118 -38.86 -32.91 15.00
CA PHE A 118 -40.06 -33.31 15.75
C PHE A 118 -40.07 -34.80 16.08
N LEU A 119 -39.74 -35.66 15.12
CA LEU A 119 -39.71 -37.12 15.31
C LEU A 119 -38.65 -37.54 16.34
N VAL A 120 -37.49 -36.88 16.35
CA VAL A 120 -36.44 -37.08 17.37
C VAL A 120 -36.97 -36.70 18.75
N ALA A 121 -37.66 -35.57 18.88
CA ALA A 121 -38.24 -35.15 20.15
C ALA A 121 -39.31 -36.15 20.66
N CYS A 122 -40.19 -36.64 19.78
CA CYS A 122 -41.16 -37.68 20.14
C CYS A 122 -40.50 -39.00 20.54
N SER A 123 -39.46 -39.41 19.80
CA SER A 123 -38.71 -40.63 20.12
C SER A 123 -38.02 -40.52 21.48
N TYR A 124 -37.46 -39.34 21.79
CA TYR A 124 -36.86 -39.06 23.08
C TYR A 124 -37.88 -39.12 24.22
N LEU A 125 -39.05 -38.48 24.05
CA LEU A 125 -40.13 -38.51 25.05
C LEU A 125 -40.67 -39.93 25.29
N TRP A 126 -40.75 -40.73 24.23
CA TRP A 126 -41.16 -42.13 24.33
C TRP A 126 -40.12 -42.98 25.08
N ILE A 127 -38.84 -42.73 24.82
CA ILE A 127 -37.71 -43.35 25.52
C ILE A 127 -37.70 -42.98 27.01
N GLU A 128 -37.89 -41.71 27.34
CA GLU A 128 -37.94 -41.22 28.72
C GLU A 128 -39.03 -41.95 29.49
N ARG A 129 -40.26 -42.01 28.97
CA ARG A 129 -41.39 -42.70 29.60
C ARG A 129 -41.18 -44.22 29.78
N LYS A 130 -40.31 -44.84 28.97
CA LYS A 130 -40.08 -46.29 28.99
C LYS A 130 -38.94 -46.67 29.95
N LEU A 131 -37.94 -45.80 30.09
CA LEU A 131 -36.70 -46.06 30.83
C LEU A 131 -36.60 -45.35 32.18
N ILE A 132 -37.41 -44.31 32.42
CA ILE A 132 -37.65 -43.65 33.72
C ILE A 132 -39.08 -43.99 34.17
#